data_AF-A0AAU1ZNM8-F1
#
_entry.id   AF-A0AAU1ZNM8-F1
#
_cell.length_a   1.000
_cell.length_b   1.000
_cell.length_c   1.000
_cell.angle_alpha   90.00
_cell.angle_beta   90.00
_cell.angle_gamma   90.00
#
_symmetry.space_group_name_H-M   'P 1'
#
loop_
_entity.id
_entity.type
_entity.pdbx_description
1 polymer ?
#
loop_
_entity_poly.entity_id
_entity_poly.type
_entity_poly.pdbx_seq_one_letter_code
_entity_poly.pdbx_strand_id
1 'polypeptide(L)' 'MYALDISGVEWQGAPGTSPDEERVEIAHLPEGAVAMRSSLDKETVLRYTKAEWDAFVLGARDGEFDLR' A
#
# COMPACT_ATOMS: atom_id res chain seq x y z
N MET A 1 -6.86 -14.41 1.16
CA MET A 1 -6.28 -13.06 1.27
C MET A 1 -6.44 -12.44 2.66
N TYR A 2 -7.66 -12.17 3.15
CA TYR A 2 -7.88 -11.50 4.45
C TYR A 2 -7.44 -12.31 5.68
N ALA A 3 -7.28 -13.63 5.55
CA ALA A 3 -6.77 -14.50 6.61
C ALA A 3 -5.23 -14.57 6.69
N LEU A 4 -4.51 -13.85 5.81
CA LEU A 4 -3.04 -13.84 5.84
C LEU A 4 -2.55 -13.01 7.03
N ASP A 5 -1.77 -13.64 7.91
CA ASP A 5 -1.05 -12.95 8.98
C ASP A 5 -0.03 -11.98 8.37
N ILE A 6 -0.11 -10.71 8.79
CA ILE A 6 0.79 -9.63 8.36
C ILE A 6 1.51 -8.97 9.53
N SER A 7 1.47 -9.58 10.71
CA SER A 7 2.14 -9.02 11.89
C SER A 7 3.66 -8.88 11.70
N GLY A 8 4.26 -9.74 10.88
CA GLY A 8 5.71 -9.75 10.61
C GLY A 8 6.15 -9.16 9.27
N VAL A 9 5.26 -8.50 8.51
CA VAL A 9 5.66 -7.94 7.20
C VAL A 9 6.44 -6.65 7.35
N GLU A 10 7.35 -6.42 6.41
CA GLU A 10 8.09 -5.18 6.32
C GLU A 10 7.26 -4.11 5.60
N TRP A 11 7.09 -2.97 6.25
CA TRP A 11 6.37 -1.81 5.72
C TRP A 11 7.34 -0.80 5.12
N GLN A 12 7.07 -0.39 3.89
CA GLN A 12 7.93 0.48 3.10
C GLN A 12 7.20 1.78 2.77
N GLY A 13 7.79 2.91 3.15
CA GLY A 13 7.36 4.23 2.71
C GLY A 13 8.00 4.63 1.39
N ALA A 14 7.48 5.69 0.77
CA ALA A 14 8.10 6.27 -0.42
C ALA A 14 9.53 6.78 -0.12
N PRO A 15 10.50 6.63 -1.05
CA PRO A 15 11.84 7.17 -0.87
C PRO A 15 11.82 8.67 -0.57
N GLY A 16 12.65 9.11 0.38
CA GLY A 16 12.77 10.52 0.76
C GLY A 16 11.72 11.03 1.74
N THR A 17 10.81 10.19 2.24
CA THR A 17 9.94 10.56 3.37
C THR A 17 10.62 10.32 4.72
N SER A 18 10.47 11.28 5.64
CA SER A 18 10.91 11.13 7.03
C SER A 18 9.98 10.20 7.81
N PRO A 19 10.47 9.47 8.84
CA PRO A 19 9.61 8.75 9.76
C PRO A 19 8.50 9.61 10.40
N ASP A 20 8.77 10.90 10.58
CA ASP A 20 7.87 11.87 11.22
C ASP A 20 6.82 12.46 10.25
N GLU A 21 6.92 12.20 8.95
CA GLU A 21 5.97 12.68 7.95
C GLU A 21 4.83 11.68 7.71
N GLU A 22 3.63 12.22 7.46
CA GLU A 22 2.51 11.43 6.96
C GLU A 22 2.87 10.86 5.58
N ARG A 23 2.65 9.55 5.40
CA ARG A 23 2.94 8.85 4.16
C ARG A 23 2.08 7.61 4.04
N VAL A 24 1.93 7.15 2.80
CA VAL A 24 1.44 5.81 2.51
C VAL A 24 2.57 4.81 2.71
N GLU A 25 2.28 3.72 3.38
CA GLU A 25 3.18 2.57 3.52
C GLU A 25 2.59 1.36 2.78
N ILE A 26 3.45 0.60 2.12
CA ILE A 26 3.08 -0.67 1.48
C ILE A 26 3.90 -1.84 2.03
N ALA A 27 3.34 -3.04 1.98
CA ALA A 27 4.06 -4.27 2.26
C ALA A 27 3.78 -5.30 1.16
N HIS A 28 4.84 -5.92 0.65
CA HIS A 28 4.72 -7.00 -0.32
C HIS A 28 4.34 -8.31 0.37
N LEU A 29 3.34 -8.99 -0.18
CA LEU A 29 2.80 -10.25 0.34
C LEU A 29 3.07 -11.38 -0.67
N PRO A 30 2.84 -12.66 -0.29
CA PRO A 30 2.95 -13.78 -1.21
C PRO A 30 2.12 -13.60 -2.49
N GLU A 31 2.56 -14.26 -3.56
CA GLU A 31 1.87 -14.24 -4.87
C GLU A 31 1.73 -12.85 -5.52
N GLY A 32 2.52 -11.88 -5.04
CA GLY A 32 2.54 -10.51 -5.58
C GLY A 32 1.37 -9.65 -5.08
N ALA A 33 0.65 -10.09 -4.05
CA ALA A 33 -0.31 -9.25 -3.35
C ALA A 33 0.39 -8.11 -2.58
N VAL A 34 -0.36 -7.06 -2.27
CA VAL A 34 0.15 -5.87 -1.57
C VAL A 34 -0.82 -5.47 -0.46
N ALA A 35 -0.29 -5.16 0.72
CA ALA A 35 -1.01 -4.43 1.75
C ALA A 35 -0.61 -2.95 1.71
N MET A 36 -1.57 -2.06 1.98
CA MET A 36 -1.38 -0.61 2.00
C MET A 36 -2.05 -0.02 3.25
N ARG A 37 -1.40 0.96 3.88
CA ARG A 37 -1.94 1.70 5.03
C ARG A 37 -1.42 3.14 5.08
N SER A 38 -2.01 3.97 5.93
CA SER A 38 -1.44 5.27 6.31
C SER A 38 -0.43 5.09 7.44
N SER A 39 0.62 5.92 7.47
CA SER A 39 1.53 5.98 8.63
C SER A 39 0.83 6.52 9.89
N LEU A 40 -0.28 7.26 9.74
CA LEU A 40 -1.07 7.82 10.84
C LEU A 40 -2.12 6.84 11.40
N ASP A 41 -2.61 5.90 10.60
CA ASP A 41 -3.54 4.84 11.01
C ASP A 41 -3.01 3.49 10.54
N LYS A 42 -2.38 2.76 11.48
CA LYS A 42 -1.75 1.47 11.21
C LYS A 42 -2.70 0.28 11.28
N GLU A 43 -3.91 0.49 11.80
CA GLU A 43 -4.90 -0.57 12.00
C GLU A 43 -5.75 -0.78 10.74
N THR A 44 -6.05 0.30 10.01
CA THR A 44 -6.77 0.22 8.74
C THR A 44 -5.84 -0.21 7.61
N VAL A 45 -5.87 -1.51 7.27
CA VAL A 45 -5.04 -2.09 6.20
C VAL A 45 -5.89 -2.48 4.99
N LEU A 46 -5.65 -1.81 3.87
CA LEU A 46 -6.17 -2.20 2.56
C LEU A 46 -5.29 -3.31 1.98
N ARG A 47 -5.91 -4.28 1.29
CA ARG A 47 -5.20 -5.43 0.72
C ARG A 47 -5.65 -5.63 -0.71
N TYR A 48 -4.69 -5.66 -1.63
CA TYR A 48 -4.87 -5.87 -3.05
C TYR A 48 -4.25 -7.19 -3.50
N THR A 49 -5.01 -8.00 -4.22
CA THR A 49 -4.43 -9.10 -5.02
C THR A 49 -3.44 -8.50 -6.03
N LYS A 50 -2.58 -9.34 -6.61
CA LYS A 50 -1.66 -8.87 -7.66
C LYS A 50 -2.40 -8.13 -8.79
N ALA A 51 -3.53 -8.69 -9.25
CA ALA A 51 -4.29 -8.11 -10.35
C ALA A 51 -4.92 -6.76 -9.97
N GLU A 52 -5.47 -6.64 -8.77
CA GLU A 52 -6.03 -5.37 -8.28
C GLU A 52 -4.95 -4.32 -8.07
N TRP A 53 -3.78 -4.71 -7.57
CA TRP A 53 -2.65 -3.80 -7.39
C TRP A 53 -2.11 -3.28 -8.72
N ASP A 54 -1.93 -4.16 -9.71
CA ASP A 54 -1.50 -3.78 -11.05
C ASP A 54 -2.50 -2.77 -11.67
N ALA A 55 -3.81 -3.02 -11.54
CA ALA A 55 -4.86 -2.11 -12.00
C ALA A 55 -4.83 -0.76 -11.26
N PHE A 56 -4.70 -0.77 -9.94
CA PHE A 56 -4.61 0.44 -9.12
C PHE A 56 -3.42 1.32 -9.54
N VAL A 57 -2.24 0.72 -9.72
CA VAL A 57 -1.04 1.46 -10.13
C VAL A 57 -1.18 2.05 -11.52
N LEU A 58 -1.80 1.32 -12.46
CA LEU A 58 -2.06 1.83 -13.80
C LEU A 58 -3.02 3.02 -13.76
N GLY A 59 -4.16 2.89 -13.08
CA GLY A 59 -5.13 3.99 -12.94
C GLY A 59 -4.53 5.22 -12.26
N ALA A 60 -3.73 5.02 -11.20
CA ALA A 60 -3.04 6.11 -10.53
C ALA A 60 -2.04 6.84 -11.45
N ARG A 61 -1.33 6.11 -12.31
CA ARG A 61 -0.39 6.69 -13.29
C ARG A 61 -1.11 7.41 -14.44
N ASP A 62 -2.31 6.95 -14.79
CA ASP A 62 -3.16 7.60 -15.79
C ASP A 62 -3.87 8.85 -15.24
N GLY A 63 -3.60 9.24 -13.99
CA GLY A 63 -4.10 10.46 -13.37
C GLY A 63 -5.54 10.35 -12.86
N GLU A 64 -6.05 9.13 -12.61
CA GLU A 64 -7.42 8.94 -12.09
C GLU A 64 -7.66 9.63 -10.74
N PHE A 65 -6.60 9.87 -9.98
CA PHE A 65 -6.64 10.53 -8.66
C PHE A 65 -6.10 11.96 -8.65
N ASP A 66 -5.77 12.52 -9.81
CA ASP A 66 -5.30 13.91 -9.89
C ASP A 66 -6.43 14.86 -9.50
N LEU A 67 -6.14 15.78 -8.57
CA LEU A 67 -7.08 16.81 -8.15
C LEU A 67 -7.30 17.79 -9.30
N ARG A 68 -8.56 17.96 -9.69
CA ARG A 68 -8.98 18.99 -10.66
C ARG A 68 -9.19 20.34 -10.00
#